data_AF-A0A6V8KK51-F1
#
_entry.id   AF-A0A6V8KK51-F1
#
_cell.length_a   1.000
_cell.length_b   1.000
_cell.length_c   1.000
_cell.angle_alpha   90.00
_cell.angle_beta   90.00
_cell.angle_gamma   90.00
#
_symmetry.space_group_name_H-M   'P 1'
#
loop_
_entity.id
_entity.type
_entity.pdbx_description
1 polymer ?
#
loop_
_entity_poly.entity_id
_entity_poly.type
_entity_poly.pdbx_seq_one_letter_code
_entity_poly.pdbx_strand_id
1 'polypeptide(L)'
;MVVHTERVAWDGASAIVAALDSAALYPWLHGEVSGLLGVAAGDALRDSFRMLHGPQADRPFVETAKWRARLDEVVRAEPQVAGRISVLVTQVNARIAPIGLR
;
A
#
# COMPACT_ATOMS: atom_id res chain seq x y z
N MET A 1 22.86 -9.91 0.62
CA MET A 1 21.95 -9.23 -0.33
C MET A 1 21.37 -8.04 0.41
N VAL A 2 21.74 -6.82 0.05
CA VAL A 2 21.22 -5.60 0.70
C VAL A 2 19.82 -5.38 0.17
N VAL A 3 18.81 -5.49 1.04
CA VAL A 3 17.46 -5.05 0.69
C VAL A 3 17.52 -3.53 0.54
N HIS A 4 17.23 -3.01 -0.65
CA HIS A 4 17.05 -1.57 -0.83
C HIS A 4 15.74 -1.16 -0.17
N THR A 5 15.78 -0.98 1.16
CA THR A 5 14.64 -0.65 2.02
C THR A 5 13.79 0.50 1.46
N GLU A 6 14.45 1.53 0.92
CA GLU A 6 13.78 2.68 0.31
C GLU A 6 12.92 2.30 -0.90
N ARG A 7 13.38 1.32 -1.70
CA ARG A 7 12.66 0.86 -2.89
C ARG A 7 11.47 -0.01 -2.50
N VAL A 8 11.63 -0.87 -1.49
CA VAL A 8 10.51 -1.68 -0.96
C VAL A 8 9.41 -0.79 -0.38
N ALA A 9 9.78 0.26 0.36
CA ALA A 9 8.82 1.22 0.89
C ALA A 9 8.09 1.99 -0.22
N TRP A 10 8.81 2.41 -1.26
CA TRP A 10 8.21 3.09 -2.41
C TRP A 10 7.25 2.20 -3.21
N ASP A 11 7.71 0.99 -3.57
CA ASP A 11 6.92 0.02 -4.35
C ASP A 11 5.67 -0.40 -3.57
N GLY A 12 5.81 -0.65 -2.26
CA GLY A 12 4.69 -0.94 -1.37
C GLY A 12 3.67 0.20 -1.29
N ALA A 13 4.13 1.43 -1.10
CA ALA A 13 3.25 2.60 -1.02
C ALA A 13 2.48 2.82 -2.33
N SER A 14 3.17 2.73 -3.46
CA SER A 14 2.58 2.89 -4.79
C SER A 14 1.53 1.82 -5.05
N ALA A 15 1.80 0.56 -4.71
CA ALA A 15 0.86 -0.54 -4.85
C ALA A 15 -0.39 -0.35 -3.97
N ILE A 16 -0.21 0.05 -2.70
CA ILE A 16 -1.33 0.31 -1.78
C ILE A 16 -2.24 1.39 -2.36
N VAL A 17 -1.69 2.55 -2.74
CA VAL A 17 -2.51 3.66 -3.27
C VAL A 17 -3.17 3.31 -4.59
N ALA A 18 -2.49 2.60 -5.49
CA ALA A 18 -3.09 2.13 -6.74
C ALA A 18 -4.26 1.17 -6.50
N ALA A 19 -4.15 0.27 -5.51
CA ALA A 19 -5.24 -0.64 -5.17
C ALA A 19 -6.45 0.06 -4.51
N LEU A 20 -6.23 1.19 -3.84
CA LEU A 20 -7.30 2.00 -3.22
C LEU A 20 -8.20 2.73 -4.23
N ASP A 21 -7.76 2.87 -5.47
CA ASP A 21 -8.60 3.38 -6.56
C ASP A 21 -9.79 2.44 -6.84
N SER A 22 -9.63 1.14 -6.55
CA SER A 22 -10.68 0.14 -6.72
C SER A 22 -11.42 -0.16 -5.41
N ALA A 23 -12.67 0.27 -5.31
CA ALA A 23 -13.56 -0.08 -4.20
C ALA A 23 -13.75 -1.60 -4.02
N ALA A 24 -13.62 -2.38 -5.10
CA ALA A 24 -13.71 -3.84 -5.05
C ALA A 24 -12.48 -4.49 -4.40
N LEU A 25 -11.29 -3.88 -4.53
CA LEU A 25 -10.05 -4.39 -3.93
C LEU A 25 -9.89 -3.97 -2.47
N TYR A 26 -10.55 -2.90 -2.05
CA TYR A 26 -10.42 -2.33 -0.71
C TYR A 26 -10.62 -3.35 0.44
N PRO A 27 -11.68 -4.19 0.48
CA PRO A 27 -11.88 -5.12 1.60
C PRO A 27 -10.73 -6.13 1.76
N TRP A 28 -10.22 -6.64 0.63
CA TRP A 28 -9.08 -7.54 0.64
C TRP A 28 -7.81 -6.82 1.08
N LEU A 29 -7.52 -5.65 0.50
CA LEU A 29 -6.33 -4.87 0.84
C LEU A 29 -6.32 -4.47 2.32
N HIS A 30 -7.47 -4.07 2.87
CA HIS A 30 -7.62 -3.76 4.29
C HIS A 30 -7.28 -4.97 5.18
N GLY A 31 -7.73 -6.17 4.80
CA GLY A 31 -7.37 -7.41 5.50
C GLY A 31 -5.86 -7.69 5.49
N GLU A 32 -5.23 -7.64 4.31
CA GLU A 32 -3.78 -7.89 4.16
C GLU A 32 -2.94 -6.86 4.92
N VAL A 33 -3.25 -5.57 4.77
CA VAL A 33 -2.53 -4.48 5.44
C VAL A 33 -2.69 -4.58 6.96
N SER A 34 -3.90 -4.87 7.45
CA SER A 34 -4.14 -5.03 8.89
C SER A 34 -3.41 -6.24 9.46
N GLY A 35 -3.36 -7.36 8.72
CA GLY A 35 -2.66 -8.58 9.14
C GLY A 35 -1.13 -8.47 9.02
N LEU A 36 -0.63 -7.64 8.11
CA LEU A 36 0.78 -7.42 7.89
C LEU A 36 1.38 -6.38 8.84
N LEU A 37 0.72 -5.23 8.98
CA LEU A 37 1.23 -4.03 9.64
C LEU A 37 0.47 -3.67 10.92
N GLY A 38 -0.56 -4.45 11.27
CA GLY A 38 -1.38 -4.24 12.45
C GLY A 38 -2.61 -3.36 12.20
N VAL A 39 -3.50 -3.32 13.19
CA VAL A 39 -4.81 -2.66 13.12
C VAL A 39 -4.70 -1.17 12.81
N ALA A 40 -3.72 -0.48 13.39
CA ALA A 40 -3.50 0.95 13.14
C ALA A 40 -3.18 1.27 11.66
N ALA A 41 -2.53 0.34 10.96
CA ALA A 41 -2.30 0.48 9.52
C ALA A 41 -3.60 0.26 8.72
N GLY A 42 -4.47 -0.64 9.18
CA GLY A 42 -5.82 -0.82 8.62
C GLY A 42 -6.69 0.42 8.75
N ASP A 43 -6.68 1.07 9.92
CA ASP A 43 -7.39 2.35 10.12
C ASP A 43 -6.82 3.46 9.23
N ALA A 44 -5.49 3.56 9.12
CA ALA A 44 -4.85 4.49 8.19
C ALA A 44 -5.24 4.23 6.72
N LEU A 45 -5.41 2.95 6.33
CA LEU A 45 -5.88 2.58 5.00
C LEU A 45 -7.32 3.00 4.74
N ARG A 46 -8.20 2.86 5.73
CA ARG A 46 -9.59 3.35 5.67
C ARG A 46 -9.63 4.86 5.44
N ASP A 47 -8.79 5.59 6.16
CA ASP A 47 -8.66 7.05 5.99
C ASP A 47 -8.16 7.40 4.60
N SER A 48 -7.10 6.74 4.11
CA SER A 48 -6.59 6.92 2.75
C SER A 48 -7.67 6.62 1.70
N PHE A 49 -8.46 5.56 1.86
CA PHE A 49 -9.58 5.23 0.97
C PHE A 49 -10.61 6.36 0.94
N ARG A 50 -11.06 6.83 2.11
CA ARG A 50 -12.00 7.96 2.20
C ARG A 50 -11.44 9.23 1.56
N MET A 51 -10.13 9.45 1.72
CA MET A 51 -9.46 10.59 1.11
C MET A 51 -9.45 10.44 -0.42
N LEU A 52 -9.00 9.32 -0.97
CA LEU A 52 -8.88 9.17 -2.43
C LEU A 52 -10.22 9.29 -3.17
N HIS A 53 -11.32 8.90 -2.55
CA HIS A 53 -12.67 9.00 -3.14
C HIS A 53 -13.39 10.35 -2.86
N GLY A 54 -12.68 11.36 -2.35
CA GLY A 54 -13.23 12.71 -2.12
C GLY A 54 -12.80 13.76 -3.17
N PRO A 55 -13.35 14.99 -3.13
CA PRO A 55 -13.30 15.94 -4.25
C PRO A 55 -11.98 16.72 -4.46
N GLN A 56 -10.80 16.11 -4.28
CA GLN A 56 -9.49 16.80 -4.43
C GLN A 56 -8.49 16.00 -5.28
N ALA A 57 -7.87 16.67 -6.25
CA ALA A 57 -7.03 16.07 -7.29
C ALA A 57 -5.65 15.55 -6.83
N ASP A 58 -5.01 16.17 -5.82
CA ASP A 58 -3.62 15.85 -5.43
C ASP A 58 -3.49 14.70 -4.40
N ARG A 59 -4.61 14.04 -4.06
CA ARG A 59 -4.65 13.04 -2.99
C ARG A 59 -3.80 11.79 -3.25
N PRO A 60 -3.70 11.23 -4.48
CA PRO A 60 -2.85 10.05 -4.72
C PRO A 60 -1.39 10.26 -4.37
N PHE A 61 -0.80 11.41 -4.71
CA PHE A 61 0.60 11.70 -4.42
C PHE A 61 0.84 11.86 -2.92
N VAL A 62 -0.04 12.59 -2.23
CA VAL A 62 0.04 12.81 -0.77
C VAL A 62 -0.10 11.49 -0.02
N GLU A 63 -1.07 10.65 -0.38
CA GLU A 63 -1.24 9.35 0.26
C GLU A 63 -0.07 8.42 -0.04
N THR A 64 0.51 8.46 -1.24
CA THR A 64 1.71 7.67 -1.57
C THR A 64 2.89 8.07 -0.69
N ALA A 65 3.11 9.37 -0.48
CA ALA A 65 4.17 9.86 0.39
C ALA A 65 3.97 9.42 1.86
N LYS A 66 2.74 9.50 2.39
CA LYS A 66 2.40 9.03 3.74
C LYS A 66 2.66 7.54 3.91
N TRP A 67 2.22 6.74 2.93
CA TRP A 67 2.45 5.29 2.95
C TRP A 67 3.93 4.94 2.83
N ARG A 68 4.70 5.66 2.02
CA ARG A 68 6.15 5.46 1.92
C ARG A 68 6.83 5.69 3.27
N ALA A 69 6.53 6.81 3.94
CA ALA A 69 7.12 7.12 5.25
C ALA A 69 6.78 6.04 6.28
N ARG A 70 5.51 5.61 6.35
CA ARG A 70 5.07 4.54 7.24
C ARG A 70 5.78 3.21 6.95
N LEU A 71 5.92 2.82 5.69
CA LEU A 71 6.59 1.59 5.32
C LEU A 71 8.11 1.66 5.57
N ASP A 72 8.74 2.83 5.36
CA ASP A 72 10.16 3.02 5.69
C ASP A 72 10.40 2.84 7.20
N GLU A 73 9.56 3.45 8.04
CA GLU A 73 9.61 3.28 9.49
C GLU A 73 9.47 1.81 9.91
N VAL A 74 8.49 1.10 9.33
CA VAL A 74 8.26 -0.32 9.63
C VAL A 74 9.45 -1.17 9.19
N VAL A 75 9.97 -1.01 7.97
CA VAL A 75 11.09 -1.84 7.49
C VAL A 75 12.38 -1.49 8.23
N ARG A 76 12.56 -0.24 8.65
CA ARG A 76 13.70 0.16 9.48
C ARG A 76 13.66 -0.48 10.87
N ALA A 77 12.47 -0.55 11.47
CA ALA A 77 12.27 -1.21 12.76
C ALA A 77 12.36 -2.75 12.65
N GLU A 78 11.83 -3.31 11.56
CA GLU A 78 11.70 -4.74 11.33
C GLU A 78 12.05 -5.13 9.88
N PRO A 79 13.35 -5.29 9.54
CA PRO A 79 13.80 -5.56 8.18
C PRO A 79 13.18 -6.81 7.54
N GLN A 80 12.82 -7.81 8.35
CA GLN A 80 12.13 -9.03 7.91
C GLN A 80 10.76 -8.76 7.24
N VAL A 81 10.12 -7.63 7.54
CA VAL A 81 8.82 -7.26 6.97
C VAL A 81 8.94 -6.92 5.47
N ALA A 82 10.12 -6.52 4.99
CA ALA A 82 10.36 -6.15 3.60
C ALA A 82 9.93 -7.26 2.61
N GLY A 83 10.25 -8.52 2.91
CA GLY A 83 9.86 -9.65 2.06
C GLY A 83 8.34 -9.83 1.97
N ARG A 84 7.63 -9.60 3.08
CA ARG A 84 6.16 -9.67 3.13
C ARG A 84 5.52 -8.50 2.37
N ILE A 85 6.11 -7.30 2.43
CA ILE A 85 5.68 -6.16 1.61
C ILE A 85 5.87 -6.46 0.12
N SER A 86 7.00 -7.04 -0.29
CA SER A 86 7.20 -7.43 -1.70
C SER A 86 6.16 -8.44 -2.17
N VAL A 87 5.77 -9.42 -1.34
CA VAL A 87 4.68 -10.35 -1.65
C VAL A 87 3.35 -9.61 -1.82
N LEU A 88 3.03 -8.66 -0.93
CA LEU A 88 1.82 -7.83 -1.04
C LEU A 88 1.81 -7.05 -2.36
N VAL A 89 2.93 -6.45 -2.77
CA VAL A 89 3.06 -5.75 -4.05
C VAL A 89 2.76 -6.68 -5.23
N THR A 90 3.31 -7.90 -5.24
CA THR A 90 3.00 -8.90 -6.27
C THR A 90 1.51 -9.24 -6.31
N GLN A 91 0.90 -9.45 -5.15
CA GLN A 91 -0.53 -9.78 -5.03
C GLN A 91 -1.45 -8.64 -5.49
N VAL A 92 -1.07 -7.38 -5.20
CA VAL A 92 -1.77 -6.19 -5.68
C VAL A 92 -1.67 -6.11 -7.21
N ASN A 93 -0.46 -6.21 -7.76
CA ASN A 93 -0.24 -6.11 -9.20
C ASN A 93 -1.02 -7.19 -9.97
N ALA A 94 -1.07 -8.42 -9.45
CA ALA A 94 -1.86 -9.50 -10.04
C ALA A 94 -3.37 -9.21 -10.07
N ARG A 95 -3.89 -8.40 -9.13
CA ARG A 95 -5.30 -8.03 -9.04
C ARG A 95 -5.67 -6.78 -9.85
N ILE A 96 -4.71 -5.89 -10.09
CA ILE A 96 -4.89 -4.69 -10.92
C ILE A 96 -4.69 -5.00 -12.41
N ALA A 97 -3.74 -5.88 -12.75
CA ALA A 97 -3.41 -6.27 -14.12
C ALA A 97 -4.59 -6.76 -15.01
N PRO A 98 -5.71 -7.33 -14.50
CA PRO A 98 -6.82 -7.75 -15.36
C PRO A 98 -7.61 -6.59 -16.00
N ILE A 99 -7.42 -5.34 -15.55
CA ILE A 99 -8.27 -4.19 -15.92
C ILE A 99 -7.68 -3.37 -17.10
N GLY A 100 -6.43 -3.64 -17.51
CA GLY A 100 -5.70 -2.85 -18.52
C GLY A 100 -5.76 -3.33 -19.97
N LEU A 101 -6.53 -4.37 -20.30
CA LEU A 101 -6.70 -4.87 -21.67
C LEU A 101 -8.18 -5.08 -22.00
N ARG A 102 -8.95 -4.00 -22.14
CA ARG A 102 -10.18 -3.95 -22.95
C ARG A 102 -10.38 -2.57 -23.54
#